data_AF-D3DHQ6-F1
#
_entry.id   AF-D3DHQ6-F1
#
_cell.length_a   1.000
_cell.length_b   1.000
_cell.length_c   1.000
_cell.angle_alpha   90.00
_cell.angle_beta   90.00
_cell.angle_gamma   90.00
#
_symmetry.space_group_name_H-M   'P 1'
#
loop_
_entity.id
_entity.type
_entity.pdbx_description
1 polymer ?
#
loop_
_entity_poly.entity_id
_entity_poly.type
_entity_poly.pdbx_seq_one_letter_code
_entity_poly.pdbx_strand_id
1 'polypeptide(L)'
;MRHTNFSWVFREFLRKKSPYPLASRLQRSEKLIYAWSMDEDNPFHRRDPLSYAMDTLLIIHEHMPELAYRALQEIVSRLGYRLEPYPAEREVPFKEILKELNDAEEALVDEDNSIEEDLKEVEEAIYSLLLKKAELKKKLVEKAERERKPSRGR
;
A
#
# COMPACT_ATOMS: atom_id res chain seq x y z
N MET A 1 1.82 7.19 -15.04
CA MET A 1 0.79 6.76 -14.08
C MET A 1 -0.57 6.89 -14.73
N ARG A 2 -1.47 5.92 -14.58
CA ARG A 2 -2.87 6.13 -14.97
C ARG A 2 -3.44 7.16 -14.00
N HIS A 3 -4.01 8.26 -14.50
CA HIS A 3 -4.68 9.22 -13.63
C HIS A 3 -5.88 8.52 -12.98
N THR A 4 -5.90 8.52 -11.64
CA THR A 4 -7.04 7.95 -10.92
C THR A 4 -8.15 8.99 -10.94
N ASN A 5 -9.31 8.63 -11.47
CA ASN A 5 -10.46 9.52 -11.61
C ASN A 5 -11.54 9.17 -10.59
N PHE A 6 -11.87 10.12 -9.72
CA PHE A 6 -12.88 9.99 -8.66
C PHE A 6 -14.22 10.70 -8.99
N SER A 7 -14.45 11.07 -10.26
CA SER A 7 -15.70 11.71 -10.70
C SER A 7 -16.96 10.89 -10.36
N TRP A 8 -16.84 9.56 -10.32
CA TRP A 8 -17.91 8.65 -9.91
C TRP A 8 -18.40 8.93 -8.47
N VAL A 9 -17.54 9.35 -7.55
CA VAL A 9 -17.92 9.67 -6.16
C VAL A 9 -18.89 10.85 -6.14
N PHE A 10 -18.57 11.88 -6.92
CA PHE A 10 -19.41 13.07 -7.05
C PHE A 10 -20.71 12.74 -7.78
N ARG A 11 -20.65 11.91 -8.82
CA ARG A 11 -21.85 11.43 -9.53
C ARG A 11 -22.81 10.68 -8.60
N GLU A 12 -22.28 9.76 -7.80
CA GLU A 12 -23.06 9.00 -6.82
C GLU A 12 -23.64 9.88 -5.71
N PHE A 13 -22.87 10.86 -5.23
CA PHE A 13 -23.38 11.84 -4.28
C PHE A 13 -24.54 12.65 -4.86
N LEU A 14 -24.36 13.19 -6.07
CA LEU A 14 -25.36 14.03 -6.74
C LEU A 14 -26.63 13.26 -7.16
N ARG A 15 -26.51 11.95 -7.37
CA ARG A 15 -27.68 11.07 -7.58
C ARG A 15 -28.59 11.00 -6.34
N LYS A 16 -28.01 11.11 -5.14
CA LYS A 16 -28.73 10.94 -3.87
C LYS A 16 -29.01 12.25 -3.14
N LYS A 17 -28.23 13.30 -3.41
CA LYS A 17 -28.23 14.57 -2.68
C LYS A 17 -28.03 15.75 -3.64
N SER A 18 -28.53 16.92 -3.27
CA SER A 18 -28.22 18.18 -3.98
C SER A 18 -26.71 18.50 -3.89
N PRO A 19 -26.12 19.23 -4.87
CA PRO A 19 -24.75 19.76 -4.80
C PRO A 19 -24.53 20.79 -3.67
N TYR A 20 -25.60 21.44 -3.19
CA TYR A 20 -25.54 22.55 -2.23
C TYR A 20 -24.72 22.27 -0.95
N PRO A 21 -24.78 21.09 -0.31
CA PRO A 21 -24.00 20.80 0.90
C PRO A 21 -22.49 20.77 0.65
N LEU A 22 -22.05 20.43 -0.57
CA LEU A 22 -20.64 20.50 -0.97
C LEU A 22 -20.28 21.93 -1.35
N ALA A 23 -21.11 22.60 -2.14
CA ALA A 23 -20.89 23.98 -2.58
C ALA A 23 -20.73 24.95 -1.39
N SER A 24 -21.66 24.90 -0.43
CA SER A 24 -21.65 25.76 0.76
C SER A 24 -20.43 25.52 1.66
N ARG A 25 -20.12 24.26 1.99
CA ARG A 25 -19.02 23.93 2.90
C ARG A 25 -17.64 24.12 2.29
N LEU A 26 -17.50 23.88 0.98
CA LEU A 26 -16.25 24.07 0.25
C LEU A 26 -16.09 25.50 -0.29
N GLN A 27 -17.08 26.37 -0.10
CA GLN A 27 -17.13 27.72 -0.67
C GLN A 27 -16.89 27.73 -2.19
N ARG A 28 -17.58 26.82 -2.88
CA ARG A 28 -17.52 26.65 -4.34
C ARG A 28 -18.90 26.80 -4.96
N SER A 29 -18.96 27.06 -6.27
CA SER A 29 -20.23 27.09 -7.00
C SER A 29 -20.74 25.67 -7.25
N GLU A 30 -22.07 25.50 -7.24
CA GLU A 30 -22.69 24.20 -7.58
C GLU A 30 -22.32 23.75 -9.00
N LYS A 31 -22.14 24.68 -9.93
CA LYS A 31 -21.65 24.39 -11.29
C LYS A 31 -20.29 23.68 -11.27
N LEU A 32 -19.39 24.06 -10.37
CA LEU A 32 -18.11 23.39 -10.22
C LEU A 32 -18.28 21.98 -9.63
N ILE A 33 -19.20 21.79 -8.69
CA ILE A 33 -19.51 20.47 -8.14
C ILE A 33 -20.03 19.53 -9.22
N TYR A 34 -20.92 20.01 -10.10
CA TYR A 34 -21.38 19.24 -11.26
C TYR A 34 -20.25 18.90 -12.21
N ALA A 35 -19.35 19.85 -12.49
CA ALA A 35 -18.19 19.63 -13.35
C ALA A 35 -17.27 18.50 -12.84
N TRP A 36 -17.15 18.33 -11.51
CA TRP A 36 -16.39 17.23 -10.91
C TRP A 36 -17.02 15.85 -11.10
N SER A 37 -18.32 15.77 -11.44
CA SER A 37 -19.01 14.50 -11.69
C SER A 37 -18.98 14.02 -13.14
N MET A 38 -18.51 14.89 -14.05
CA MET A 38 -18.46 14.64 -15.49
C MET A 38 -17.26 13.76 -15.84
N ASP A 39 -17.44 12.89 -16.82
CA ASP A 39 -16.36 12.09 -17.42
C ASP A 39 -15.36 12.99 -18.18
N GLU A 40 -14.14 12.53 -18.38
CA GLU A 40 -13.02 13.32 -18.95
C GLU A 40 -13.25 13.77 -20.40
N ASP A 41 -14.07 13.05 -21.15
CA ASP A 41 -14.49 13.37 -22.51
C ASP A 41 -15.54 14.49 -22.58
N ASN A 42 -16.11 14.87 -21.44
CA ASN A 42 -17.10 15.94 -21.37
C ASN A 42 -16.44 17.34 -21.42
N PRO A 43 -16.95 18.28 -22.24
CA PRO A 43 -16.38 19.63 -22.34
C PRO A 43 -16.48 20.47 -21.06
N PHE A 44 -17.36 20.09 -20.14
CA PHE A 44 -17.51 20.73 -18.83
C PHE A 44 -16.73 20.00 -17.73
N HIS A 45 -15.99 18.95 -18.06
CA HIS A 45 -15.16 18.24 -17.11
C HIS A 45 -14.19 19.19 -16.42
N ARG A 46 -14.14 19.08 -15.09
CA ARG A 46 -13.11 19.68 -14.28
C ARG A 46 -12.55 18.61 -13.37
N ARG A 47 -11.23 18.59 -13.25
CA ARG A 47 -10.54 17.69 -12.35
C ARG A 47 -11.07 17.86 -10.92
N ASP A 48 -11.49 16.75 -10.33
CA ASP A 48 -12.06 16.74 -8.99
C ASP A 48 -10.96 16.78 -7.91
N PRO A 49 -11.28 17.27 -6.71
CA PRO A 49 -10.30 17.44 -5.65
C PRO A 49 -9.76 16.10 -5.09
N LEU A 50 -10.50 14.99 -5.20
CA LEU A 50 -10.03 13.68 -4.71
C LEU A 50 -8.96 13.12 -5.64
N SER A 51 -9.14 13.25 -6.95
CA SER A 51 -8.11 12.89 -7.95
C SER A 51 -6.85 13.74 -7.81
N TYR A 52 -6.98 15.02 -7.42
CA TYR A 52 -5.82 15.86 -7.13
C TYR A 52 -5.11 15.43 -5.82
N ALA A 53 -5.88 15.15 -4.77
CA ALA A 53 -5.33 14.69 -3.50
C ALA A 53 -4.63 13.33 -3.63
N MET A 54 -5.19 12.40 -4.40
CA MET A 54 -4.60 11.09 -4.66
C MET A 54 -3.26 11.20 -5.40
N ASP A 55 -3.20 11.96 -6.51
CA ASP A 55 -1.94 12.17 -7.23
C ASP A 55 -0.89 12.83 -6.33
N THR A 56 -1.31 13.78 -5.47
CA THR A 56 -0.41 14.41 -4.49
C THR A 56 0.13 13.38 -3.48
N LEU A 57 -0.75 12.53 -2.92
CA LEU A 57 -0.36 11.47 -1.99
C LEU A 57 0.53 10.41 -2.65
N LEU A 58 0.31 10.10 -3.92
CA LEU A 58 1.17 9.19 -4.69
C LEU A 58 2.59 9.76 -4.83
N ILE A 59 2.72 11.04 -5.20
CA ILE A 59 4.03 11.70 -5.27
C ILE A 59 4.72 11.69 -3.90
N ILE A 60 4.00 11.98 -2.83
CA ILE A 60 4.57 11.90 -1.47
C ILE A 60 4.97 10.46 -1.15
N HIS A 61 4.15 9.47 -1.50
CA HIS A 61 4.42 8.07 -1.22
C HIS A 61 5.68 7.56 -1.93
N GLU A 62 5.92 7.99 -3.17
CA GLU A 62 7.12 7.64 -3.93
C GLU A 62 8.42 8.11 -3.26
N HIS A 63 8.37 9.22 -2.51
CA HIS A 63 9.54 9.81 -1.88
C HIS A 63 9.62 9.57 -0.37
N MET A 64 8.48 9.44 0.32
CA MET A 64 8.33 9.36 1.77
C MET A 64 7.05 8.56 2.13
N PRO A 65 7.07 7.23 1.99
CA PRO A 65 5.88 6.39 2.12
C PRO A 65 5.27 6.41 3.53
N GLU A 66 6.09 6.56 4.57
CA GLU A 66 5.64 6.71 5.95
C GLU A 66 4.85 8.00 6.18
N LEU A 67 5.21 9.09 5.49
CA LEU A 67 4.50 10.36 5.57
C LEU A 67 3.15 10.28 4.85
N ALA A 68 3.12 9.66 3.67
CA ALA A 68 1.87 9.38 2.95
C ALA A 68 0.92 8.52 3.78
N TYR A 69 1.45 7.50 4.46
CA TYR A 69 0.64 6.66 5.35
C TYR A 69 0.09 7.44 6.54
N ARG A 70 0.89 8.29 7.21
CA ARG A 70 0.39 9.13 8.31
C ARG A 70 -0.73 10.06 7.86
N ALA A 71 -0.61 10.66 6.67
CA ALA A 71 -1.65 11.48 6.08
C ALA A 71 -2.94 10.67 5.83
N LEU A 72 -2.83 9.47 5.28
CA LEU A 72 -3.96 8.55 5.10
C LEU A 72 -4.60 8.17 6.45
N GLN A 73 -3.78 7.84 7.45
CA GLN A 73 -4.25 7.50 8.79
C GLN A 73 -5.05 8.66 9.42
N GLU A 74 -4.60 9.90 9.24
CA GLU A 74 -5.31 11.08 9.73
C GLU A 74 -6.66 11.27 8.99
N ILE A 75 -6.68 11.13 7.66
CA ILE A 75 -7.92 11.22 6.86
C ILE A 75 -8.93 10.18 7.34
N VAL A 76 -8.50 8.92 7.47
CA VAL A 76 -9.33 7.78 7.84
C VAL A 76 -9.83 7.91 9.28
N SER A 77 -8.97 8.36 10.21
CA SER A 77 -9.34 8.65 11.60
C SER A 77 -10.41 9.74 11.71
N ARG A 78 -10.30 10.83 10.95
CA ARG A 78 -11.32 11.91 10.92
C ARG A 78 -12.69 11.42 10.40
N LEU A 79 -12.71 10.34 9.63
CA LEU A 79 -13.92 9.69 9.13
C LEU A 79 -14.44 8.58 10.05
N GLY A 80 -13.78 8.31 11.18
CA GLY A 80 -14.17 7.28 12.15
C GLY A 80 -13.68 5.87 11.81
N TYR A 81 -12.79 5.74 10.84
CA TYR A 81 -12.20 4.46 10.44
C TYR A 81 -10.80 4.29 11.07
N ARG A 82 -10.29 3.06 11.08
CA ARG A 82 -8.94 2.73 11.56
C ARG A 82 -8.18 1.96 10.48
N LEU A 83 -7.02 2.47 10.07
CA LEU A 83 -6.09 1.71 9.25
C LEU A 83 -5.31 0.72 10.13
N GLU A 84 -4.99 -0.44 9.56
CA GLU A 84 -3.96 -1.32 10.11
C GLU A 84 -2.63 -0.57 10.20
N PRO A 85 -1.82 -0.80 11.25
CA PRO A 85 -0.56 -0.11 11.45
C PRO A 85 0.30 -0.12 10.19
N TYR A 86 1.06 0.96 9.94
CA TYR A 86 2.00 0.99 8.84
C TYR A 86 2.86 -0.27 8.92
N PRO A 87 3.03 -1.03 7.82
CA PRO A 87 4.00 -2.10 7.78
C PRO A 87 5.38 -1.45 7.86
N ALA A 88 5.78 -1.13 9.09
CA ALA A 88 7.18 -1.06 9.40
C ALA A 88 7.71 -2.46 9.10
N GLU A 89 8.77 -2.57 8.31
CA GLU A 89 9.73 -3.65 8.49
C GLU A 89 10.21 -3.55 9.94
N ARG A 90 9.40 -3.99 10.90
CA ARG A 90 9.89 -4.43 12.18
C ARG A 90 10.69 -5.65 11.82
N GLU A 91 12.01 -5.54 11.90
CA GLU A 91 12.80 -6.68 12.34
C GLU A 91 12.09 -7.19 13.60
N VAL A 92 11.27 -8.23 13.44
CA VAL A 92 10.66 -8.90 14.59
C VAL A 92 11.85 -9.32 15.43
N PRO A 93 12.03 -8.79 16.65
CA PRO A 93 13.16 -9.15 17.48
C PRO A 93 13.19 -10.66 17.57
N PHE A 94 14.37 -11.28 17.45
CA PHE A 94 14.50 -12.73 17.52
C PHE A 94 13.80 -13.32 18.77
N LYS A 95 13.71 -12.53 19.85
CA LYS A 95 12.97 -12.87 21.07
C LYS A 95 11.44 -12.95 20.90
N GLU A 96 10.84 -12.10 20.07
CA GLU A 96 9.41 -12.20 19.70
C GLU A 96 9.19 -13.40 18.77
N ILE A 97 10.10 -13.66 17.82
CA ILE A 97 10.07 -14.88 16.99
C ILE A 97 10.17 -16.14 17.86
N LEU A 98 11.09 -16.17 18.84
CA LEU A 98 11.21 -17.29 19.78
C LEU A 98 9.95 -17.46 20.63
N LYS A 99 9.28 -16.37 20.99
CA LYS A 99 8.03 -16.44 21.74
C LYS A 99 6.90 -16.98 20.87
N GLU A 100 6.76 -16.50 19.64
CA GLU A 100 5.79 -17.04 18.67
C GLU A 100 6.06 -18.53 18.35
N LEU A 101 7.33 -18.95 18.28
CA LEU A 101 7.69 -20.37 18.14
C LEU A 101 7.34 -21.20 19.38
N ASN A 102 7.52 -20.64 20.57
CA ASN A 102 7.16 -21.30 21.83
C ASN A 102 5.64 -21.35 22.04
N ASP A 103 4.91 -20.34 21.57
CA ASP A 103 3.45 -20.30 21.56
C ASP A 103 2.89 -21.22 20.44
N ALA A 104 3.64 -21.44 19.34
CA ALA A 104 3.34 -22.45 18.32
C ALA A 104 3.58 -23.89 18.84
N GLU A 105 4.53 -24.11 19.75
CA GLU A 105 4.65 -25.38 20.48
C GLU A 105 3.39 -25.70 21.30
N GLU A 106 2.71 -24.70 21.87
CA GLU A 106 1.40 -24.89 22.52
C GLU A 106 0.27 -25.18 21.52
N ALA A 107 0.31 -24.60 20.32
CA ALA A 107 -0.67 -24.87 19.24
C ALA A 107 -0.50 -26.25 18.58
N LEU A 108 0.71 -26.82 18.60
CA LEU A 108 0.98 -28.20 18.16
C LEU A 108 0.42 -29.27 19.12
N VAL A 109 -0.09 -28.87 20.29
CA VAL A 109 -0.77 -29.75 21.26
C VAL A 109 -2.28 -29.85 20.96
N ASP A 110 -2.80 -29.05 20.04
CA ASP A 110 -4.22 -29.07 19.66
C ASP A 110 -4.50 -30.30 18.78
N GLU A 111 -5.32 -31.25 19.27
CA GLU A 111 -5.61 -32.54 18.62
C GLU A 111 -6.38 -32.40 17.30
N ASP A 112 -6.91 -31.21 16.99
CA ASP A 112 -7.68 -30.90 15.79
C ASP A 112 -6.81 -30.41 14.60
N ASN A 113 -5.52 -30.12 14.81
CA ASN A 113 -4.61 -29.67 13.74
C ASN A 113 -3.91 -30.84 13.04
N SER A 114 -3.92 -30.83 11.70
CA SER A 114 -3.21 -31.81 10.89
C SER A 114 -1.72 -31.46 10.82
N ILE A 115 -0.92 -32.11 11.67
CA ILE A 115 0.55 -32.00 11.70
C ILE A 115 1.19 -32.20 10.31
N GLU A 116 0.54 -32.96 9.42
CA GLU A 116 0.99 -33.18 8.04
C GLU A 116 0.87 -31.93 7.16
N GLU A 117 -0.16 -31.11 7.36
CA GLU A 117 -0.33 -29.83 6.64
C GLU A 117 0.67 -28.79 7.15
N ASP A 118 0.86 -28.72 8.47
CA ASP A 118 1.83 -27.81 9.10
C ASP A 118 3.27 -28.13 8.64
N LEU A 119 3.64 -29.41 8.58
CA LEU A 119 4.94 -29.85 8.03
C LEU A 119 5.14 -29.40 6.59
N LYS A 120 4.10 -29.49 5.77
CA LYS A 120 4.15 -29.09 4.37
C LYS A 120 4.34 -27.58 4.21
N GLU A 121 3.65 -26.77 5.00
CA GLU A 121 3.82 -25.31 4.99
C GLU A 121 5.24 -24.92 5.41
N VAL A 122 5.80 -25.59 6.41
CA VAL A 122 7.18 -25.39 6.86
C VAL A 122 8.18 -25.76 5.75
N GLU A 123 7.97 -26.87 5.05
CA GLU A 123 8.83 -27.29 3.93
C GLU A 123 8.78 -26.29 2.76
N GLU A 124 7.59 -25.76 2.42
CA GLU A 124 7.42 -24.74 1.37
C GLU A 124 8.10 -23.41 1.74
N ALA A 125 8.03 -23.02 3.01
CA ALA A 125 8.73 -21.85 3.52
C ALA A 125 10.26 -22.01 3.47
N ILE A 126 10.77 -23.17 3.89
CA ILE A 126 12.20 -23.50 3.82
C ILE A 126 12.69 -23.46 2.37
N TYR A 127 11.94 -24.07 1.45
CA TYR A 127 12.29 -24.08 0.03
C TYR A 127 12.40 -22.65 -0.54
N SER A 128 11.42 -21.80 -0.23
CA SER A 128 11.39 -20.40 -0.66
C SER A 128 12.59 -19.59 -0.13
N LEU A 129 12.97 -19.83 1.13
CA LEU A 129 14.14 -19.19 1.74
C LEU A 129 15.46 -19.66 1.09
N LEU A 130 15.56 -20.94 0.75
CA LEU A 130 16.75 -21.49 0.07
C LEU A 130 16.92 -20.90 -1.33
N LEU A 131 15.83 -20.70 -2.09
CA LEU A 131 15.86 -20.04 -3.39
C LEU A 131 16.35 -18.58 -3.27
N LYS A 132 15.77 -17.79 -2.35
CA LYS A 132 16.22 -16.40 -2.11
C LYS A 132 17.68 -16.33 -1.69
N LYS A 133 18.15 -17.27 -0.87
CA LYS A 133 19.57 -17.38 -0.48
C LYS A 133 20.48 -17.63 -1.69
N ALA A 134 20.06 -18.48 -2.62
CA ALA A 134 20.82 -18.75 -3.85
C ALA A 134 20.88 -17.50 -4.75
N GLU A 135 19.77 -16.78 -4.90
CA GLU A 135 19.74 -15.53 -5.67
C GLU A 135 20.66 -14.45 -5.07
N LEU A 136 20.65 -14.29 -3.74
CA LEU A 136 21.53 -13.34 -3.06
C LEU A 136 23.01 -13.72 -3.22
N LYS A 137 23.35 -15.01 -3.13
CA LYS A 137 24.71 -15.48 -3.42
C LYS A 137 25.14 -15.18 -4.86
N LYS A 138 24.25 -15.38 -5.83
CA LYS A 138 24.52 -15.04 -7.23
C LYS A 138 24.79 -13.53 -7.39
N LYS A 139 23.95 -12.68 -6.81
CA LYS A 139 24.13 -11.21 -6.83
C LYS A 139 25.43 -10.76 -6.17
N LEU A 140 25.88 -11.43 -5.10
CA LEU A 140 27.17 -11.14 -4.46
C LEU A 140 28.36 -11.47 -5.38
N VAL A 141 28.30 -12.59 -6.10
CA VAL A 141 29.34 -12.96 -7.08
C VAL A 141 29.37 -11.97 -8.25
N GLU A 142 28.21 -11.64 -8.82
CA GLU A 142 28.11 -10.67 -9.92
C GLU A 142 28.61 -9.28 -9.51
N LYS A 143 28.33 -8.84 -8.28
CA LYS A 143 28.85 -7.58 -7.73
C LYS A 143 30.38 -7.62 -7.62
N ALA A 144 30.94 -8.70 -7.07
CA ALA A 144 32.39 -8.87 -6.96
C ALA A 144 33.10 -8.94 -8.33
N GLU A 145 32.44 -9.49 -9.36
CA GLU A 145 32.96 -9.52 -10.73
C GLU A 145 32.92 -8.14 -11.42
N ARG A 146 31.87 -7.35 -11.17
CA ARG A 146 31.78 -5.96 -11.66
C ARG A 146 32.86 -5.07 -11.05
N GLU A 147 33.11 -5.23 -9.75
CA GLU A 147 34.15 -4.48 -9.03
C GLU A 147 35.58 -4.91 -9.42
N ARG A 148 35.76 -6.11 -9.99
CA ARG A 148 37.06 -6.62 -10.48
C ARG A 148 37.41 -6.24 -11.92
N LYS A 149 36.53 -5.61 -12.70
CA LYS A 149 36.86 -5.14 -14.06
C LYS A 149 37.35 -3.67 -14.01
N PRO A 150 38.66 -3.39 -14.10
CA PRO A 150 39.12 -2.02 -14.27
C PRO A 150 38.71 -1.52 -15.66
N SER A 151 38.28 -0.26 -15.72
CA SER A 151 38.04 0.48 -16.95
C SER A 151 39.32 0.48 -17.79
N ARG A 152 39.37 -0.37 -18.83
CA ARG A 152 40.32 -0.20 -19.93
C ARG A 152 39.86 1.01 -20.74
N GLY A 153 40.40 2.17 -20.39
CA GLY A 153 40.20 3.42 -21.11
C GLY A 153 41.41 4.33 -20.89
N ARG A 154 42.46 4.08 -21.67
CA ARG A 154 43.37 5.12 -22.18
C ARG A 154 43.23 5.08 -23.69
#